data_AF-A0A7S2KY40-F1
#
_entry.id   AF-A0A7S2KY40-F1
#
_cell.length_a   1.000
_cell.length_b   1.000
_cell.length_c   1.000
_cell.angle_alpha   90.00
_cell.angle_beta   90.00
_cell.angle_gamma   90.00
#
_symmetry.space_group_name_H-M   'P 1'
#
loop_
_entity.id
_entity.type
_entity.pdbx_description
1 polymer ?
#
loop_
_entity_poly.entity_id
_entity_poly.type
_entity_poly.pdbx_seq_one_letter_code
_entity_poly.pdbx_strand_id
1 'polypeptide(L)'
;QGSKCAATRVGAPLRNTHCVDFPAVVFAMDELWSRLCCRRREPAGPPPKPDPDQWRFDLARSVGEECQTDAELWGVLRRARKFYKADFRCYDGFEPSGRMHIAQGVFKAVNVNKLTAAGGVFIFW
;
A
#
# COMPACT_ATOMS: atom_id res chain seq x y z
N GLN A 1 -0.89 37.18 6.37
CA GLN A 1 -0.50 37.69 7.70
C GLN A 1 0.39 36.63 8.33
N GLY A 2 1.62 36.99 8.70
CA GLY A 2 2.69 36.02 8.98
C GLY A 2 2.76 35.49 10.41
N SER A 3 3.95 34.99 10.75
CA SER A 3 4.45 34.54 12.06
C SER A 3 4.04 33.09 12.42
N LYS A 4 4.91 32.18 12.90
CA LYS A 4 6.28 32.21 13.45
C LYS A 4 6.79 30.76 13.41
N CYS A 5 8.09 30.54 13.22
CA CYS A 5 8.80 29.52 14.00
C CYS A 5 10.26 29.94 14.15
N ALA A 6 10.61 30.25 15.39
CA ALA A 6 11.90 30.71 15.83
C ALA A 6 12.93 29.58 15.77
N ALA A 7 14.16 29.91 15.37
CA ALA A 7 15.35 29.14 15.74
C ALA A 7 16.56 30.08 15.77
N THR A 8 16.80 30.59 16.98
CA THR A 8 18.05 31.00 17.63
C THR A 8 19.33 31.05 16.78
N ARG A 9 19.87 32.27 16.59
CA ARG A 9 21.26 32.51 16.17
C ARG A 9 22.22 32.16 17.31
N VAL A 10 23.24 31.36 17.03
CA VAL A 10 24.45 31.23 17.88
C VAL A 10 25.68 31.38 16.99
N GLY A 11 26.54 32.34 17.35
CA GLY A 11 28.01 32.27 17.18
C GLY A 11 28.61 32.55 15.79
N ALA A 12 29.28 33.71 15.68
CA ALA A 12 30.15 34.14 14.56
C ALA A 12 31.52 33.38 14.55
N PRO A 13 32.49 33.59 13.61
CA PRO A 13 33.09 34.91 13.36
C PRO A 13 33.40 35.28 11.90
N LEU A 14 33.56 36.60 11.76
CA LEU A 14 34.12 37.40 10.67
C LEU A 14 35.40 36.82 10.03
N ARG A 15 35.52 36.90 8.70
CA ARG A 15 36.80 37.12 8.01
C ARG A 15 36.61 37.76 6.62
N ASN A 16 37.10 39.01 6.56
CA ASN A 16 37.73 39.76 5.48
C ASN A 16 37.41 39.47 4.00
N THR A 17 36.80 40.47 3.38
CA THR A 17 37.23 41.15 2.14
C THR A 17 38.34 40.48 1.33
N HIS A 18 38.00 40.02 0.13
CA HIS A 18 38.62 40.49 -1.12
C HIS A 18 37.59 40.29 -2.24
N CYS A 19 37.06 41.41 -2.73
CA CYS A 19 36.28 41.45 -3.97
C CYS A 19 37.26 41.22 -5.12
N VAL A 20 37.09 40.11 -5.85
CA VAL A 20 37.58 39.97 -7.21
C VAL A 20 36.36 39.75 -8.08
N ASP A 21 36.08 40.72 -8.94
CA ASP A 21 34.95 40.70 -9.87
C ASP A 21 35.12 39.55 -10.86
N PHE A 22 34.28 38.52 -10.72
CA PHE A 22 34.13 37.42 -11.67
C PHE A 22 32.82 37.59 -12.45
N PRO A 23 32.79 37.31 -13.77
CA PRO A 23 31.66 37.62 -14.64
C PRO A 23 30.39 36.85 -14.23
N ALA A 24 29.25 37.55 -14.31
CA ALA A 24 27.92 37.20 -13.78
C ALA A 24 27.24 35.92 -14.33
N VAL A 25 27.97 34.97 -14.91
CA VAL A 25 27.41 33.75 -15.52
C VAL A 25 27.62 32.50 -14.64
N VAL A 26 28.42 32.59 -13.57
CA VAL A 26 28.71 31.43 -12.68
C VAL A 26 27.75 31.33 -11.49
N PHE A 27 27.00 32.39 -11.15
CA PHE A 27 26.11 32.42 -9.98
C PHE A 27 24.82 31.58 -10.08
N ALA A 28 24.44 31.12 -11.28
CA ALA A 28 23.24 30.29 -11.45
C ALA A 28 23.45 28.83 -11.04
N MET A 29 24.70 28.35 -10.98
CA MET A 29 25.01 26.97 -10.59
C MET A 29 25.14 26.79 -9.09
N ASP A 30 25.61 27.80 -8.35
CA ASP A 30 25.78 27.71 -6.88
C ASP A 30 24.46 27.78 -6.12
N GLU A 31 23.47 28.56 -6.58
CA GLU A 31 22.11 28.54 -6.00
C GLU A 31 21.39 27.22 -6.28
N LEU A 32 21.60 26.65 -7.47
CA LEU A 32 21.09 25.33 -7.84
C LEU A 32 21.75 24.24 -7.00
N TRP A 33 23.07 24.32 -6.81
CA TRP A 33 23.83 23.39 -5.97
C TRP A 33 23.43 23.51 -4.51
N SER A 34 23.22 24.72 -3.98
CA SER A 34 22.75 24.95 -2.61
C SER A 34 21.31 24.44 -2.40
N ARG A 35 20.44 24.55 -3.40
CA ARG A 35 19.07 23.98 -3.40
C ARG A 35 19.04 22.46 -3.58
N LEU A 36 20.00 21.88 -4.28
CA LEU A 36 20.20 20.43 -4.44
C LEU A 36 20.85 19.81 -3.20
N CYS A 37 21.84 20.47 -2.60
CA CYS A 37 22.52 20.04 -1.37
C CYS A 37 21.64 20.23 -0.12
N CYS A 38 20.71 21.19 -0.11
CA CYS A 38 19.74 21.36 0.98
C CYS A 38 18.48 20.48 0.84
N ARG A 39 18.32 19.69 -0.24
CA ARG A 39 17.21 18.74 -0.36
C ARG A 39 17.53 17.52 0.52
N ARG A 40 17.26 17.67 1.82
CA ARG A 40 17.28 16.55 2.78
C ARG A 40 16.40 15.44 2.19
N ARG A 41 16.99 14.32 1.77
CA ARG A 41 16.23 13.09 1.61
C ARG A 41 15.65 12.78 2.98
N GLU A 42 14.34 12.84 3.12
CA GLU A 42 13.72 12.25 4.31
C GLU A 42 14.14 10.77 4.35
N PRO A 43 14.67 10.28 5.48
CA PRO A 43 14.93 8.86 5.59
C PRO A 43 13.61 8.14 5.39
N ALA A 44 13.59 7.16 4.50
CA ALA A 44 12.41 6.32 4.32
C ALA A 44 11.98 5.82 5.71
N GLY A 45 10.79 6.23 6.13
CA GLY A 45 10.24 5.80 7.42
C GLY A 45 10.23 4.27 7.48
N PRO A 46 10.24 3.67 8.69
CA PRO A 46 10.10 2.24 8.82
C PRO A 46 8.86 1.77 8.04
N PRO A 47 8.96 0.63 7.33
CA PRO A 47 7.83 0.14 6.55
C PRO A 47 6.60 -0.02 7.48
N PRO A 48 5.40 0.32 6.99
CA PRO A 48 4.19 0.13 7.76
C PRO A 48 4.09 -1.35 8.17
N LYS A 49 3.67 -1.60 9.41
CA LYS A 49 3.44 -2.98 9.87
C LYS A 49 2.31 -3.59 9.03
N PRO A 50 2.45 -4.84 8.56
CA PRO A 50 1.41 -5.48 7.76
C PRO A 50 0.12 -5.59 8.57
N ASP A 51 -1.01 -5.36 7.89
CA ASP A 51 -2.33 -5.55 8.48
C ASP A 51 -2.48 -7.01 8.94
N PRO A 52 -3.09 -7.29 10.12
CA PRO A 52 -3.21 -8.66 10.61
C PRO A 52 -4.12 -9.55 9.73
N ASP A 53 -4.92 -8.97 8.83
CA ASP A 53 -5.77 -9.71 7.88
C ASP A 53 -5.12 -9.88 6.49
N GLN A 54 -3.85 -9.46 6.33
CA GLN A 54 -3.14 -9.58 5.06
C GLN A 54 -3.18 -11.01 4.52
N TRP A 55 -2.97 -12.00 5.38
CA TRP A 55 -3.00 -13.41 4.98
C TRP A 55 -4.38 -13.86 4.45
N ARG A 56 -5.49 -13.33 4.98
CA ARG A 56 -6.85 -13.64 4.49
C ARG A 56 -7.08 -13.04 3.12
N PHE A 57 -6.62 -11.79 2.97
CA PHE A 57 -6.71 -11.09 1.70
C PHE A 57 -5.90 -11.81 0.62
N ASP A 58 -4.64 -12.16 0.90
CA ASP A 58 -3.77 -12.85 -0.04
C ASP A 58 -4.37 -14.21 -0.45
N LEU A 59 -4.92 -14.95 0.52
CA LEU A 59 -5.54 -16.24 0.27
C LEU A 59 -6.78 -16.11 -0.62
N ALA A 60 -7.68 -15.17 -0.31
CA ALA A 60 -8.88 -14.91 -1.10
C ALA A 60 -8.54 -14.37 -2.51
N ARG A 61 -7.56 -13.48 -2.60
CA ARG A 61 -7.10 -12.91 -3.88
C ARG A 61 -6.44 -13.96 -4.79
N SER A 62 -5.83 -15.00 -4.21
CA SER A 62 -5.21 -16.11 -4.95
C SER A 62 -6.22 -17.08 -5.60
N VAL A 63 -7.52 -16.97 -5.31
CA VAL A 63 -8.55 -17.85 -5.85
C VAL A 63 -8.99 -17.39 -7.24
N GLY A 64 -9.17 -16.08 -7.42
CA GLY A 64 -9.54 -15.48 -8.69
C GLY A 64 -8.33 -14.95 -9.44
N GLU A 65 -8.26 -15.19 -10.74
CA GLU A 65 -7.29 -14.51 -11.61
C GLU A 65 -7.57 -13.01 -11.60
N GLU A 66 -8.83 -12.64 -11.81
CA GLU A 66 -9.32 -11.27 -11.78
C GLU A 66 -10.07 -10.96 -10.48
N CYS A 67 -9.92 -9.72 -9.98
CA CYS A 67 -10.65 -9.20 -8.84
C CYS A 67 -11.17 -7.79 -9.14
N GLN A 68 -12.47 -7.58 -8.96
CA GLN A 68 -13.13 -6.27 -9.10
C GLN A 68 -13.79 -5.93 -7.76
N THR A 69 -13.30 -5.01 -6.94
CA THR A 69 -12.00 -4.32 -6.90
C THR A 69 -11.26 -4.75 -5.62
N ASP A 70 -9.91 -4.72 -5.59
CA ASP A 70 -9.14 -5.10 -4.39
C ASP A 70 -9.55 -4.32 -3.11
N ALA A 71 -9.91 -3.05 -3.27
CA ALA A 71 -10.38 -2.21 -2.16
C ALA A 71 -11.72 -2.70 -1.57
N GLU A 72 -12.61 -3.22 -2.41
CA GLU A 72 -13.91 -3.74 -1.99
C GLU A 72 -13.75 -5.08 -1.26
N LEU A 73 -12.85 -5.94 -1.74
CA LEU A 73 -12.48 -7.19 -1.08
C LEU A 73 -11.95 -6.93 0.34
N TRP A 74 -11.06 -5.94 0.49
CA TRP A 74 -10.61 -5.47 1.80
C TRP A 74 -11.77 -4.98 2.68
N GLY A 75 -12.72 -4.23 2.09
CA GLY A 75 -13.92 -3.77 2.78
C GLY A 75 -14.78 -4.92 3.29
N VAL A 76 -14.95 -5.99 2.51
CA VAL A 76 -15.70 -7.20 2.89
C VAL A 76 -15.01 -7.91 4.06
N LEU A 77 -13.71 -8.17 3.97
CA LEU A 77 -12.96 -8.87 5.01
C LEU A 77 -12.95 -8.09 6.34
N ARG A 78 -12.77 -6.77 6.28
CA ARG A 78 -12.79 -5.91 7.47
C ARG A 78 -14.17 -5.86 8.12
N ARG A 79 -15.26 -5.83 7.33
CA ARG A 79 -16.63 -5.91 7.85
C ARG A 79 -16.91 -7.26 8.50
N ALA A 80 -16.51 -8.34 7.84
CA ALA A 80 -16.68 -9.69 8.37
C ALA A 80 -15.96 -9.87 9.72
N ARG A 81 -14.74 -9.33 9.85
CA ARG A 81 -14.02 -9.33 11.13
C ARG A 81 -14.72 -8.49 12.21
N LYS A 82 -15.16 -7.27 11.88
CA LYS A 82 -15.70 -6.31 12.86
C LYS A 82 -17.00 -6.79 13.48
N PHE A 83 -17.87 -7.36 12.66
CA PHE A 83 -19.13 -7.92 13.10
C PHE A 83 -18.95 -9.44 13.10
N TYR A 84 -18.52 -10.03 14.22
CA TYR A 84 -18.30 -11.48 14.44
C TYR A 84 -19.48 -12.41 14.03
N LYS A 85 -20.58 -11.84 13.52
CA LYS A 85 -21.76 -12.50 12.94
C LYS A 85 -21.80 -12.55 11.40
N ALA A 86 -20.91 -11.84 10.70
CA ALA A 86 -21.03 -11.64 9.26
C ALA A 86 -19.92 -12.41 8.51
N ASP A 87 -20.05 -13.72 8.41
CA ASP A 87 -19.25 -14.48 7.45
C ASP A 87 -19.52 -13.95 6.04
N PHE A 88 -18.46 -13.71 5.26
CA PHE A 88 -18.65 -13.33 3.86
C PHE A 88 -19.06 -14.56 3.07
N ARG A 89 -20.03 -14.40 2.17
CA ARG A 89 -20.61 -15.51 1.41
C ARG A 89 -20.07 -15.52 -0.01
N CYS A 90 -19.60 -16.69 -0.43
CA CYS A 90 -19.16 -16.97 -1.78
C CYS A 90 -20.17 -17.90 -2.43
N TYR A 91 -20.45 -17.69 -3.71
CA TYR A 91 -21.42 -18.47 -4.47
C TYR A 91 -20.80 -18.89 -5.80
N ASP A 92 -21.10 -20.11 -6.23
CA ASP A 92 -20.64 -20.61 -7.52
C ASP A 92 -21.69 -21.55 -8.12
N GLY A 93 -22.23 -21.12 -9.26
CA GLY A 93 -23.27 -21.83 -9.99
C GLY A 93 -22.74 -23.11 -10.62
N PHE A 94 -23.50 -24.19 -10.50
CA PHE A 94 -23.23 -25.43 -11.20
C PHE A 94 -24.47 -25.88 -11.96
N GLU A 95 -24.39 -25.87 -13.29
CA GLU A 95 -25.44 -26.44 -14.11
C GLU A 95 -25.27 -27.97 -14.20
N PRO A 96 -26.25 -28.78 -13.75
CA PRO A 96 -26.10 -30.23 -13.68
C PRO A 96 -26.16 -30.86 -15.07
N SER A 97 -25.01 -31.04 -15.71
CA SER A 97 -24.85 -31.62 -17.06
C SER A 97 -24.69 -33.17 -17.08
N GLY A 98 -25.03 -33.84 -15.98
CA GLY A 98 -25.07 -35.31 -15.87
C GLY A 98 -23.77 -35.99 -15.43
N ARG A 99 -22.59 -35.54 -15.90
CA ARG A 99 -21.29 -36.08 -15.45
C ARG A 99 -20.31 -34.96 -15.11
N MET A 100 -19.86 -34.91 -13.86
CA MET A 100 -18.87 -33.94 -13.41
C MET A 100 -17.46 -34.36 -13.85
N HIS A 101 -16.73 -33.45 -14.48
CA HIS A 101 -15.31 -33.66 -14.76
C HIS A 101 -14.50 -33.63 -13.46
N ILE A 102 -13.53 -34.55 -13.31
CA ILE A 102 -12.70 -34.63 -12.09
C ILE A 102 -11.95 -33.32 -11.85
N ALA A 103 -11.40 -32.70 -12.90
CA ALA A 103 -10.71 -31.42 -12.79
C ALA A 103 -11.63 -30.31 -12.25
N GLN A 104 -12.90 -30.28 -12.67
CA GLN A 104 -13.88 -29.30 -12.18
C GLN A 104 -14.18 -29.49 -10.68
N GLY A 105 -14.30 -30.74 -10.23
CA GLY A 105 -14.50 -31.05 -8.82
C GLY A 105 -13.28 -30.70 -7.96
N VAL A 106 -12.09 -31.13 -8.38
CA VAL A 106 -10.84 -30.91 -7.61
C VAL A 106 -10.47 -29.42 -7.56
N PHE A 107 -10.54 -28.72 -8.69
CA PHE A 107 -10.22 -27.29 -8.76
C PHE A 107 -11.15 -26.46 -7.86
N LYS A 108 -12.46 -26.75 -7.92
CA LYS A 108 -13.45 -26.08 -7.08
C LYS A 108 -13.22 -26.38 -5.60
N ALA A 109 -12.91 -27.62 -5.24
CA ALA A 109 -12.59 -28.00 -3.86
C ALA A 109 -11.37 -27.24 -3.30
N VAL A 110 -10.29 -27.09 -4.07
CA VAL A 110 -9.10 -26.33 -3.64
C VAL A 110 -9.46 -24.86 -3.37
N ASN A 111 -10.26 -24.24 -4.24
CA ASN A 111 -10.66 -22.85 -4.09
C ASN A 111 -11.62 -22.64 -2.92
N VAL A 112 -12.58 -23.55 -2.73
CA VAL A 112 -13.50 -23.54 -1.58
C VAL A 112 -12.74 -23.67 -0.26
N ASN A 113 -11.73 -24.53 -0.20
CA ASN A 113 -10.88 -24.69 0.99
C ASN A 113 -10.12 -23.41 1.33
N LYS A 114 -9.60 -22.68 0.33
CA LYS A 114 -8.95 -21.38 0.53
C LYS A 114 -9.92 -20.34 1.11
N LEU A 115 -11.12 -20.23 0.55
CA LEU A 115 -12.12 -19.26 0.99
C LEU A 115 -12.68 -19.57 2.38
N THR A 116 -12.91 -20.85 2.69
CA THR A 116 -13.35 -21.29 4.02
C THR A 116 -12.26 -21.11 5.07
N ALA A 117 -10.99 -21.36 4.74
CA ALA A 117 -9.86 -21.05 5.62
C ALA A 117 -9.71 -19.54 5.89
N ALA A 118 -10.06 -18.69 4.92
CA ALA A 118 -10.12 -17.24 5.11
C ALA A 118 -11.33 -16.78 5.97
N GLY A 119 -12.25 -17.69 6.34
CA GLY A 119 -13.43 -17.43 7.17
C GLY A 119 -14.71 -17.15 6.37
N GLY A 120 -14.76 -17.55 5.10
CA GLY A 120 -15.95 -17.42 4.24
C GLY A 120 -16.86 -18.65 4.29
N VAL A 121 -18.14 -18.43 4.01
CA VAL A 121 -19.12 -19.50 3.78
C VAL A 121 -19.35 -19.65 2.29
N PHE A 122 -19.16 -20.87 1.77
CA PHE A 122 -19.35 -21.15 0.35
C PHE A 122 -20.68 -21.85 0.09
N ILE A 123 -21.45 -21.36 -0.87
CA ILE A 123 -22.76 -21.89 -1.24
C ILE A 123 -22.71 -22.32 -2.70
N PHE A 124 -23.03 -23.59 -2.93
CA PHE A 124 -23.20 -24.15 -4.26
C PHE A 124 -24.63 -23.87 -4.71
N TRP A 125 -24.78 -23.22 -5.86
CA TRP A 125 -26.08 -22.87 -6.46
C TRP A 125 -26.36 -23.75 -7.68
#